data_AF-A0A8C7ZGN4-F1
#
_entry.id   AF-A0A8C7ZGN4-F1
#
_cell.length_a   1.000
_cell.length_b   1.000
_cell.length_c   1.000
_cell.angle_alpha   90.00
_cell.angle_beta   90.00
_cell.angle_gamma   90.00
#
_symmetry.space_group_name_H-M   'P 1'
#
loop_
_entity.id
_entity.type
_entity.pdbx_description
1 polymer ?
#
loop_
_entity_poly.entity_id
_entity_poly.type
_entity_poly.pdbx_seq_one_letter_code
_entity_poly.pdbx_strand_id
1 'polypeptide(L)'
;VALPLRLSKYEEVDEDELLASLSPEELAELEKELVDIDPDANVPIGLRQRDQTDKTPTGTFSREALMKYWENETRRLLEDEIEGGSPKLLQSR
;
A
#
# COMPACT_ATOMS: atom_id res chain seq x y z
N VAL A 1 13.97 -14.59 -18.25
CA VAL A 1 13.60 -15.98 -17.91
C VAL A 1 14.87 -16.80 -17.79
N ALA A 2 15.29 -17.09 -16.56
CA ALA A 2 16.38 -18.01 -16.22
C ALA A 2 16.05 -18.69 -14.88
N LEU A 3 14.88 -19.34 -14.85
CA LEU A 3 14.42 -20.20 -13.76
C LEU A 3 14.78 -21.70 -13.92
N PRO A 4 15.01 -22.28 -15.13
CA PRO A 4 15.16 -23.74 -15.26
C PRO A 4 16.40 -24.35 -14.58
N LEU A 5 17.49 -23.61 -14.40
CA LEU A 5 18.77 -24.17 -13.95
C LEU A 5 18.97 -24.16 -12.42
N ARG A 6 18.07 -23.54 -11.65
CA ARG A 6 18.17 -23.53 -10.17
C ARG A 6 17.35 -24.62 -9.51
N LEU A 7 16.33 -25.17 -10.18
CA LEU A 7 15.39 -26.10 -9.57
C LEU A 7 15.97 -27.52 -9.42
N SER A 8 16.86 -27.95 -10.30
CA SER A 8 17.52 -29.26 -10.22
C SER A 8 18.36 -29.46 -8.96
N LYS A 9 18.73 -28.38 -8.26
CA LYS A 9 19.42 -28.46 -6.96
C LYS A 9 18.47 -28.88 -5.83
N TYR A 10 17.18 -28.67 -6.00
CA TYR A 10 16.16 -28.88 -4.97
C TYR A 10 15.25 -30.08 -5.27
N GLU A 11 15.39 -30.71 -6.46
CA GLU A 11 14.60 -31.87 -6.90
C GLU A 11 14.79 -33.13 -6.03
N GLU A 12 15.95 -33.27 -5.36
CA GLU A 12 16.27 -34.42 -4.52
C GLU A 12 15.99 -34.17 -3.02
N VAL A 13 15.52 -32.97 -2.66
CA VAL A 13 15.19 -32.64 -1.26
C VAL A 13 13.81 -33.20 -0.93
N ASP A 14 13.71 -33.98 0.14
CA ASP A 14 12.44 -34.44 0.68
C ASP A 14 11.75 -33.28 1.43
N GLU A 15 10.70 -32.73 0.82
CA GLU A 15 9.95 -31.60 1.36
C GLU A 15 9.22 -31.97 2.65
N ASP A 16 8.68 -33.19 2.73
CA ASP A 16 7.91 -33.65 3.89
C ASP A 16 8.81 -33.82 5.12
N GLU A 17 10.02 -34.37 4.93
CA GLU A 17 11.02 -34.49 6.00
C GLU A 17 11.49 -33.13 6.51
N LEU A 18 11.75 -32.17 5.60
CA LEU A 18 12.16 -30.82 5.95
C LEU A 18 11.10 -30.12 6.79
N LEU A 19 9.82 -30.20 6.38
CA LEU A 19 8.71 -29.59 7.11
C LEU A 19 8.49 -30.24 8.47
N ALA A 20 8.67 -31.56 8.59
CA ALA A 20 8.54 -32.28 9.85
C ALA A 20 9.66 -31.93 10.87
N SER A 21 10.79 -31.40 10.40
CA SER A 21 11.90 -30.97 11.27
C SER A 21 11.67 -29.60 11.92
N LEU A 22 10.71 -28.82 11.42
CA LEU A 22 10.38 -27.50 11.95
C LEU A 22 9.54 -27.61 13.23
N SER A 23 9.76 -26.68 14.15
CA SER A 23 8.88 -26.54 15.31
C SER A 23 7.50 -25.97 14.90
N PRO A 24 6.47 -26.12 15.74
CA PRO A 24 5.14 -25.56 15.47
C PRO A 24 5.16 -24.03 15.30
N GLU A 25 6.07 -23.33 15.98
CA GLU A 25 6.22 -21.88 15.87
C GLU A 25 6.84 -21.48 14.53
N GLU A 26 7.88 -22.19 14.09
CA GLU A 26 8.53 -21.95 12.79
C GLU A 26 7.59 -22.30 11.63
N LEU A 27 6.78 -23.36 11.74
CA LEU A 27 5.74 -23.68 10.76
C LEU A 27 4.69 -22.56 10.64
N ALA A 28 4.27 -21.98 11.76
CA ALA A 28 3.31 -20.88 11.75
C ALA A 28 3.91 -19.60 11.13
N GLU A 29 5.19 -19.32 11.37
CA GLU A 29 5.90 -18.22 10.72
C GLU A 29 6.06 -18.45 9.21
N LEU A 30 6.39 -19.68 8.80
CA LEU A 30 6.48 -20.07 7.40
C LEU A 30 5.13 -19.92 6.67
N GLU A 31 4.03 -20.40 7.26
CA GLU A 31 2.69 -20.22 6.71
C GLU A 31 2.36 -18.74 6.52
N LYS A 32 2.73 -17.89 7.49
CA LYS A 32 2.54 -16.45 7.43
C LYS A 32 3.35 -15.79 6.30
N GLU A 33 4.57 -16.23 6.01
CA GLU A 33 5.37 -15.72 4.90
C GLU A 33 4.84 -16.17 3.54
N LEU A 34 4.33 -17.41 3.43
CA LEU A 34 3.77 -17.94 2.18
C LEU A 34 2.56 -17.13 1.68
N VAL A 35 1.74 -16.61 2.61
CA VAL A 35 0.60 -15.73 2.28
C VAL A 35 1.04 -14.46 1.53
N ASP A 36 2.24 -13.96 1.77
CA ASP A 36 2.75 -12.75 1.07
C ASP A 36 3.34 -13.07 -0.30
N ILE A 37 3.97 -14.25 -0.43
CA ILE A 37 4.75 -14.64 -1.61
C ILE A 37 3.84 -15.11 -2.75
N ASP A 38 2.79 -15.90 -2.44
CA ASP A 38 1.81 -16.35 -3.44
C ASP A 38 0.37 -16.11 -2.94
N PRO A 39 -0.10 -14.85 -2.98
CA PRO A 39 -1.46 -14.55 -2.57
C PRO A 39 -2.44 -15.06 -3.64
N ASP A 40 -3.42 -15.88 -3.23
CA ASP A 40 -4.39 -16.56 -4.11
C ASP A 40 -4.82 -15.69 -5.31
N ALA A 41 -4.52 -16.18 -6.51
CA ALA A 41 -4.80 -15.52 -7.78
C ALA A 41 -6.31 -15.21 -7.98
N ASN A 42 -7.20 -15.96 -7.32
CA ASN A 42 -8.64 -15.77 -7.38
C ASN A 42 -9.15 -14.65 -6.45
N VAL A 43 -8.34 -14.19 -5.50
CA VAL A 43 -8.70 -13.11 -4.58
C VAL A 43 -8.44 -11.76 -5.26
N PRO A 44 -9.39 -10.82 -5.25
CA PRO A 44 -9.16 -9.46 -5.75
C PRO A 44 -7.96 -8.79 -5.09
N ILE A 45 -7.18 -8.02 -5.85
CA ILE A 45 -5.91 -7.44 -5.38
C ILE A 45 -6.05 -6.62 -4.08
N GLY A 46 -7.19 -5.94 -3.88
CA GLY A 46 -7.44 -5.16 -2.67
C GLY A 46 -7.70 -6.00 -1.41
N LEU A 47 -8.11 -7.26 -1.56
CA LEU A 47 -8.30 -8.22 -0.47
C LEU A 47 -7.04 -9.04 -0.18
N ARG A 48 -6.00 -8.93 -1.03
CA ARG A 48 -4.66 -9.49 -0.76
C ARG A 48 -3.82 -8.56 0.12
N GLN A 49 -4.28 -7.34 0.36
CA GLN A 49 -3.54 -6.36 1.16
C GLN A 49 -3.57 -6.77 2.64
N ARG A 50 -2.38 -6.98 3.21
CA ARG A 50 -2.20 -7.43 4.61
C ARG A 50 -2.82 -6.47 5.62
N ASP A 51 -2.57 -5.18 5.45
CA ASP A 51 -3.08 -4.11 6.31
C ASP A 51 -4.36 -3.53 5.71
N GLN A 52 -5.43 -4.32 5.69
CA GLN A 52 -6.75 -3.83 5.34
C GLN A 52 -7.23 -2.87 6.44
N THR A 53 -7.70 -1.69 6.07
CA THR A 53 -8.18 -0.73 7.07
C THR A 53 -9.54 -1.15 7.62
N ASP A 54 -9.69 -1.14 8.94
CA ASP A 54 -10.98 -1.32 9.61
C ASP A 54 -11.93 -0.13 9.38
N LYS A 55 -11.43 0.96 8.80
CA LYS A 55 -12.25 2.13 8.49
C LYS A 55 -13.27 1.75 7.43
N THR A 56 -14.54 1.98 7.76
CA THR A 56 -15.62 1.88 6.77
C THR A 56 -15.32 2.82 5.60
N PRO A 57 -15.58 2.39 4.35
CA PRO A 57 -15.40 3.26 3.19
C PRO A 57 -16.11 4.59 3.44
N THR A 58 -15.37 5.70 3.40
CA THR A 58 -15.88 7.03 3.76
C THR A 58 -16.88 7.59 2.72
N GLY A 59 -17.21 6.80 1.70
CA GLY A 59 -18.16 7.11 0.64
C GLY A 59 -17.66 6.59 -0.70
N THR A 60 -18.48 6.73 -1.74
CA THR A 60 -18.04 6.48 -3.11
C THR A 60 -17.15 7.63 -3.60
N PHE A 61 -16.17 7.31 -4.44
CA PHE A 61 -15.35 8.31 -5.09
C PHE A 61 -16.20 9.18 -6.01
N SER A 62 -16.23 10.50 -5.78
CA SER A 62 -16.84 11.47 -6.70
C SER A 62 -15.76 12.32 -7.36
N ARG A 63 -15.55 12.09 -8.66
CA ARG A 63 -14.61 12.88 -9.47
C ARG A 63 -14.98 14.37 -9.47
N GLU A 64 -16.26 14.69 -9.57
CA GLU A 64 -16.73 16.09 -9.57
C GLU A 64 -16.40 16.81 -8.26
N ALA A 65 -16.63 16.13 -7.12
CA ALA A 65 -16.29 16.69 -5.81
C ALA A 65 -14.77 16.91 -5.67
N LEU A 66 -13.95 15.97 -6.17
CA LEU A 66 -12.50 16.12 -6.17
C LEU A 66 -12.04 17.30 -7.02
N MET A 67 -12.54 17.41 -8.26
CA MET A 67 -12.18 18.52 -9.16
C MET A 67 -12.57 19.87 -8.55
N LYS A 68 -13.78 19.98 -7.99
CA LYS A 68 -14.26 21.20 -7.31
C LYS A 68 -13.40 21.56 -6.09
N TYR A 69 -12.96 20.57 -5.31
CA TYR A 69 -12.04 20.81 -4.19
C TYR A 69 -10.72 21.41 -4.69
N TRP A 70 -10.12 20.83 -5.75
CA TRP A 70 -8.86 21.30 -6.31
C TRP A 70 -8.98 22.70 -6.93
N GLU A 71 -10.08 22.99 -7.63
CA GLU A 71 -10.37 24.33 -8.15
C GLU A 71 -10.45 25.38 -7.03
N ASN A 72 -11.13 25.05 -5.94
CA ASN A 72 -11.24 25.94 -4.78
C ASN A 72 -9.91 26.10 -4.04
N GLU A 73 -9.16 25.01 -3.84
CA GLU A 73 -7.86 25.02 -3.18
C GLU A 73 -6.84 25.85 -3.98
N THR A 74 -6.79 25.65 -5.30
CA THR A 74 -5.94 26.43 -6.20
C THR A 74 -6.33 27.91 -6.18
N ARG A 75 -7.63 28.23 -6.19
CA ARG A 75 -8.11 29.61 -6.08
C ARG A 75 -7.68 30.24 -4.75
N ARG A 76 -7.83 29.54 -3.64
CA ARG A 76 -7.40 30.01 -2.32
C ARG A 76 -5.91 30.32 -2.27
N LEU A 77 -5.08 29.41 -2.79
CA LEU A 77 -3.63 29.62 -2.85
C LEU A 77 -3.25 30.84 -3.69
N LEU A 78 -3.93 31.07 -4.82
CA LEU A 78 -3.72 32.26 -5.65
C LEU A 78 -4.18 33.54 -4.93
N GLU A 79 -5.32 33.51 -4.24
CA GLU A 79 -5.81 34.63 -3.44
C GLU A 79 -4.84 34.97 -2.29
N ASP A 80 -4.30 33.96 -1.60
CA ASP A 80 -3.30 34.12 -0.54
C ASP A 80 -1.98 34.69 -1.09
N GLU A 81 -1.55 34.29 -2.30
CA GLU A 81 -0.39 34.88 -3.00
C GLU A 81 -0.63 36.34 -3.41
N ILE A 82 -1.86 36.66 -3.86
CA ILE A 82 -2.25 38.02 -4.24
C ILE A 82 -2.37 38.93 -3.00
N GLU A 83 -2.92 38.45 -1.89
CA GLU A 83 -2.98 39.18 -0.61
C GLU A 83 -1.61 39.28 0.08
N GLY A 84 -0.73 38.29 -0.11
CA GLY A 84 0.66 38.27 0.38
C GLY A 84 1.61 39.25 -0.32
N GLY A 85 1.18 39.88 -1.42
CA GLY A 85 1.97 40.84 -2.21
C GLY A 85 2.01 42.28 -1.67
N SER A 86 1.34 42.59 -0.56
CA SER A 86 1.40 43.93 0.06
C SER A 86 2.21 43.91 1.35
N PRO A 87 3.39 44.57 1.41
CA PRO A 87 4.03 44.80 2.70
C PRO A 87 3.12 45.72 3.51
N LYS A 88 2.51 45.20 4.58
CA LYS A 88 1.91 46.03 5.63
C LYS A 88 3.06 46.81 6.27
N LEU A 89 3.37 47.98 5.72
CA LEU A 89 4.21 48.96 6.38
C LEU A 89 3.52 49.28 7.70
N LEU A 90 4.14 48.80 8.78
CA LEU A 90 3.88 49.21 10.14
C LEU A 90 3.89 50.73 10.17
N GLN A 91 2.70 51.35 10.14
CA GLN A 91 2.55 52.76 10.50
C GLN A 91 2.69 52.83 12.02
N SER A 92 3.93 52.89 12.48
CA SER A 92 4.27 53.41 13.80
C SER A 92 3.96 54.91 13.81
N ARG A 93 3.04 55.31 14.67
CA ARG A 93 2.81 56.70 15.04
C ARG A 93 2.81 56.80 16.56
#